data_AF-A0A450WLN7-F1
#
_entry.id   AF-A0A450WLN7-F1
#
_cell.length_a   1.000
_cell.length_b   1.000
_cell.length_c   1.000
_cell.angle_alpha   90.00
_cell.angle_beta   90.00
_cell.angle_gamma   90.00
#
_symmetry.space_group_name_H-M   'P 1'
#
loop_
_entity.id
_entity.type
_entity.pdbx_description
1 polymer ?
#
loop_
_entity_poly.entity_id
_entity_poly.type
_entity_poly.pdbx_seq_one_letter_code
_entity_poly.pdbx_strand_id
1 'polypeptide(L)'
;MAQEHRISLNEPFHEPFHAPPLGPFTADRIKDGERYELSEGHRIYCAPAGERHAQHNVTGASLLDSDPDVEWSGVDAGFSPNANTMRA
;
A
#
# COMPACT_ATOMS: atom_id res chain seq x y z
N MET A 1 -38.30 -14.15 -47.78
CA MET A 1 -37.43 -12.99 -47.50
C MET A 1 -36.91 -13.14 -46.09
N ALA A 2 -35.76 -13.80 -45.90
CA ALA A 2 -35.11 -13.91 -44.60
C ALA A 2 -33.86 -13.03 -44.66
N GLN A 3 -33.81 -12.03 -43.78
CA GLN A 3 -32.77 -11.01 -43.73
C GLN A 3 -31.59 -11.55 -42.92
N GLU A 4 -30.47 -11.78 -43.59
CA GLU A 4 -29.23 -12.26 -42.97
C GLU A 4 -28.63 -11.16 -42.09
N HIS A 5 -28.61 -11.42 -40.78
CA HIS A 5 -27.98 -10.55 -39.80
C HIS A 5 -26.46 -10.80 -39.84
N ARG A 6 -25.73 -10.02 -40.65
CA ARG A 6 -24.26 -10.05 -40.67
C ARG A 6 -23.73 -9.51 -39.35
N ILE A 7 -23.21 -10.43 -38.53
CA ILE A 7 -22.39 -10.11 -37.36
C ILE A 7 -21.10 -9.46 -37.89
N SER A 8 -20.87 -8.19 -37.54
CA SER A 8 -19.61 -7.49 -37.84
C SER A 8 -18.53 -8.03 -36.91
N LEU A 9 -17.58 -8.81 -37.45
CA LEU A 9 -16.49 -9.45 -36.70
C LEU A 9 -15.29 -8.52 -36.42
N ASN A 10 -15.45 -7.20 -36.52
CA ASN A 10 -14.31 -6.27 -36.58
C ASN A 10 -14.25 -5.18 -35.49
N GLU A 11 -14.96 -5.31 -34.37
CA GLU A 11 -14.76 -4.40 -33.24
C GLU A 11 -14.03 -5.14 -32.12
N PRO A 12 -12.75 -4.82 -31.83
CA PRO A 12 -12.11 -5.33 -30.63
C PRO A 12 -12.82 -4.69 -29.44
N PHE A 13 -13.42 -5.51 -28.59
CA PHE A 13 -13.93 -5.11 -27.28
C PHE A 13 -12.74 -4.70 -26.38
N HIS A 14 -12.14 -3.55 -26.65
CA HIS A 14 -11.29 -2.86 -25.68
C HIS A 14 -12.22 -2.10 -24.75
N GLU A 15 -12.73 -2.79 -23.74
CA GLU A 15 -13.06 -2.09 -22.50
C GLU A 15 -11.76 -1.41 -22.04
N PRO A 16 -11.69 -0.07 -21.99
CA PRO A 16 -10.52 0.58 -21.43
C PRO A 16 -10.40 0.09 -19.99
N PHE A 17 -9.27 -0.52 -19.65
CA PHE A 17 -8.92 -0.82 -18.26
C PHE A 17 -8.83 0.52 -17.53
N HIS A 18 -9.94 1.00 -16.99
CA HIS A 18 -9.95 2.16 -16.12
C HIS A 18 -9.34 1.72 -14.80
N ALA A 19 -8.15 2.23 -14.51
CA ALA A 19 -7.62 2.16 -13.16
C ALA A 19 -8.68 2.72 -12.20
N PRO A 20 -8.92 2.07 -11.05
CA PRO A 20 -9.85 2.59 -10.07
C PRO A 20 -9.45 4.03 -9.70
N PRO A 21 -10.43 4.91 -9.44
CA PRO A 21 -10.14 6.28 -9.06
C PRO A 21 -9.28 6.31 -7.79
N LEU A 22 -8.41 7.32 -7.68
CA LEU A 22 -7.62 7.55 -6.47
C LEU A 22 -8.52 7.66 -5.25
N GLY A 23 -8.11 7.04 -4.16
CA GLY A 23 -8.77 7.19 -2.87
C GLY A 23 -8.54 8.60 -2.28
N PRO A 24 -9.37 9.03 -1.32
CA PRO A 24 -9.40 10.41 -0.85
C PRO A 24 -8.35 10.74 0.22
N PHE A 25 -7.50 9.79 0.59
CA PHE A 25 -6.51 9.97 1.65
C PHE A 25 -5.13 10.30 1.10
N THR A 26 -4.38 11.03 1.91
CA THR A 26 -2.98 11.37 1.69
C THR A 26 -2.16 10.94 2.90
N ALA A 27 -0.86 10.75 2.73
CA ALA A 27 0.02 10.21 3.75
C ALA A 27 0.10 11.10 5.00
N ASP A 28 0.07 12.43 4.83
CA ASP A 28 0.05 13.42 5.93
C ASP A 28 -1.20 13.31 6.83
N ARG A 29 -2.25 12.63 6.34
CA ARG A 29 -3.46 12.34 7.12
C ARG A 29 -3.37 11.07 7.94
N ILE A 30 -2.32 10.26 7.78
CA ILE A 30 -2.05 9.10 8.64
C ILE A 30 -1.13 9.55 9.77
N LYS A 31 -1.61 9.42 11.00
CA LYS A 31 -0.87 9.85 12.19
C LYS A 31 -0.02 8.72 12.75
N ASP A 32 1.04 9.09 13.47
CA ASP A 32 1.81 8.11 14.24
C ASP A 32 0.91 7.30 15.18
N GLY A 33 1.20 6.01 15.28
CA GLY A 33 0.37 5.01 15.97
C GLY A 33 -0.86 4.51 15.20
N GLU A 34 -1.27 5.15 14.09
CA GLU A 34 -2.30 4.59 13.22
C GLU A 34 -1.73 3.45 12.36
N ARG A 35 -2.38 2.28 12.42
CA ARG A 35 -1.86 1.07 11.77
C ARG A 35 -2.44 0.91 10.38
N TYR A 36 -2.16 1.90 9.55
CA TYR A 36 -2.59 1.93 8.16
C TYR A 36 -1.43 2.22 7.23
N GLU A 37 -1.33 1.41 6.18
CA GLU A 37 -0.65 1.80 4.96
C GLU A 37 -1.59 2.56 4.03
N LEU A 38 -1.01 3.22 3.04
CA LEU A 38 -1.75 3.94 2.01
C LEU A 38 -1.32 3.45 0.63
N SER A 39 -2.30 3.10 -0.21
CA SER A 39 -2.06 2.70 -1.60
C SER A 39 -3.00 3.48 -2.51
N GLU A 40 -2.45 4.36 -3.33
CA GLU A 40 -3.23 5.15 -4.29
C GLU A 40 -4.45 5.82 -3.63
N GLY A 41 -4.25 6.37 -2.43
CA GLY A 41 -5.25 7.07 -1.64
C GLY A 41 -6.19 6.17 -0.82
N HIS A 42 -6.01 4.85 -0.86
CA HIS A 42 -6.80 3.88 -0.10
C HIS A 42 -6.05 3.42 1.15
N ARG A 43 -6.68 3.57 2.32
CA ARG A 43 -6.14 3.09 3.60
C ARG A 43 -6.24 1.57 3.67
N ILE A 44 -5.15 0.92 4.03
CA ILE A 44 -5.06 -0.53 4.22
C ILE A 44 -4.69 -0.78 5.67
N TYR A 45 -5.54 -1.50 6.42
CA TYR A 45 -5.26 -1.80 7.82
C TYR A 45 -4.14 -2.85 7.93
N CYS A 46 -3.15 -2.56 8.77
CA CYS A 46 -2.05 -3.46 9.07
C CYS A 46 -2.33 -4.18 10.39
N ALA A 47 -2.63 -5.48 10.31
CA ALA A 47 -2.89 -6.31 11.47
C ALA A 47 -1.68 -6.39 12.42
N PRO A 48 -1.88 -6.66 13.72
CA PRO A 48 -0.76 -6.83 14.66
C PRO A 48 0.13 -8.00 14.27
N ALA A 49 1.43 -7.80 14.43
CA ALA A 49 2.39 -8.89 14.44
C ALA A 49 2.02 -9.89 15.54
N GLY A 50 2.13 -11.19 15.24
CA GLY A 50 2.10 -12.22 16.28
C GLY A 50 3.33 -12.13 17.18
N GLU A 51 3.24 -12.73 18.38
CA GLU A 51 4.27 -12.67 19.43
C GLU A 51 5.68 -12.91 18.89
N ARG A 52 5.90 -14.02 18.17
CA ARG A 52 7.22 -14.38 17.64
C ARG A 52 7.78 -13.33 16.67
N HIS A 53 6.92 -12.76 15.81
CA HIS A 53 7.34 -11.75 14.86
C HIS A 53 7.72 -10.45 15.60
N ALA A 54 6.90 -10.04 16.57
CA ALA A 54 7.19 -8.88 17.40
C ALA A 54 8.51 -9.03 18.19
N GLN A 55 8.76 -10.20 18.78
CA GLN A 55 10.01 -10.48 19.52
C GLN A 55 11.25 -10.38 18.64
N HIS A 56 11.20 -10.94 17.43
CA HIS A 56 12.33 -10.85 16.50
C HIS A 56 12.59 -9.40 16.04
N ASN A 57 11.53 -8.65 15.74
CA ASN A 57 11.63 -7.24 15.36
C ASN A 57 12.33 -6.41 16.45
N VAL A 58 11.89 -6.56 17.71
CA VAL A 58 12.50 -5.86 18.86
C VAL A 58 13.97 -6.27 19.05
N THR A 59 14.28 -7.55 18.90
CA THR A 59 15.66 -8.06 19.09
C THR A 59 16.61 -7.45 18.07
N GLY A 60 16.21 -7.39 16.80
CA GLY A 60 17.00 -6.78 15.73
C GLY A 60 17.15 -5.26 15.91
N ALA A 61 16.05 -4.56 16.20
CA ALA A 61 16.09 -3.11 16.43
C ALA A 61 16.99 -2.75 17.62
N SER A 62 16.89 -3.47 18.74
CA SER A 62 17.69 -3.21 19.95
C SER A 62 19.19 -3.35 19.72
N LEU A 63 19.61 -4.22 18.80
CA LEU A 63 21.02 -4.36 18.44
C LEU A 63 21.53 -3.11 17.69
N LEU A 64 20.75 -2.61 16.73
CA LEU A 64 21.08 -1.40 15.97
C LEU A 64 21.08 -0.16 16.88
N ASP A 65 20.08 -0.04 17.76
CA ASP A 65 19.96 1.08 18.70
C ASP A 65 21.09 1.17 19.72
N SER A 66 21.81 0.06 19.95
CA SER A 66 22.93 0.03 20.89
C SER A 66 24.24 0.59 20.33
N ASP A 67 24.32 0.78 19.01
CA ASP A 67 25.49 1.35 18.34
C ASP A 67 25.50 2.88 18.53
N PRO A 68 26.55 3.47 19.12
CA PRO A 68 26.62 4.91 19.37
C PRO A 68 26.65 5.76 18.09
N ASP A 69 26.98 5.17 16.94
CA ASP A 69 27.00 5.87 15.64
C ASP A 69 25.65 5.80 14.91
N VAL A 70 24.65 5.08 15.45
CA VAL A 70 23.29 5.01 14.90
C VAL A 70 22.41 6.14 15.47
N GLU A 71 21.83 6.96 14.60
CA GLU A 71 20.97 8.08 15.02
C GLU A 71 19.59 7.62 15.51
N TRP A 72 19.00 6.62 14.87
CA TRP A 72 17.73 6.01 15.27
C TRP A 72 17.57 4.62 14.65
N SER A 73 16.81 3.76 15.33
CA SER A 73 16.35 2.48 14.80
C SER A 73 14.84 2.31 15.07
N GLY A 74 14.16 1.56 14.21
CA GLY A 74 12.71 1.38 14.33
C GLY A 74 12.20 0.30 13.38
N VAL A 75 10.97 -0.13 13.63
CA VAL A 75 10.25 -1.08 12.78
C VAL A 75 8.97 -0.44 12.29
N ASP A 76 8.52 -0.85 11.10
CA ASP A 76 7.31 -0.34 10.46
C ASP A 76 7.33 1.20 10.24
N ALA A 77 8.50 1.75 9.89
CA ALA A 77 8.66 3.18 9.65
C ALA A 77 7.97 3.60 8.34
N GLY A 78 7.01 4.52 8.43
CA GLY A 78 6.25 4.98 7.28
C GLY A 78 7.07 5.82 6.29
N PHE A 79 7.24 5.32 5.06
CA PHE A 79 7.81 6.06 3.94
C PHE A 79 6.76 6.35 2.86
N SER A 80 6.73 7.60 2.39
CA SER A 80 5.77 8.06 1.39
C SER A 80 6.47 8.44 0.09
N PRO A 81 6.50 7.56 -0.93
CA PRO A 81 7.07 7.91 -2.23
C PRO A 81 6.29 9.02 -2.95
N ASN A 82 5.01 9.20 -2.61
CA ASN A 82 4.17 10.31 -3.07
C ASN A 82 3.05 10.57 -2.05
N ALA A 83 2.25 11.62 -2.27
CA ALA A 83 1.21 12.03 -1.33
C ALA A 83 0.12 10.97 -1.09
N ASN A 84 -0.15 10.07 -2.04
CA ASN A 84 -1.25 9.12 -1.98
C ASN A 84 -0.79 7.69 -1.67
N THR A 85 0.50 7.47 -1.41
CA THR A 85 1.03 6.15 -1.11
C THR A 85 2.03 6.23 0.04
N MET A 86 1.89 5.31 1.01
CA MET A 86 2.74 5.18 2.19
C MET A 86 2.87 3.72 2.56
N ARG A 87 4.09 3.26 2.84
CA ARG A 87 4.40 1.88 3.25
C ARG A 87 5.26 1.89 4.50
N ALA A 88 5.03 0.90 5.36
CA ALA A 88 5.83 0.61 6.53
C ALA A 88 6.96 -0.38 6.19
#